data_AF-V4NZ07-F1
#
_entry.id   AF-V4NZ07-F1
#
_cell.length_a   1.000
_cell.length_b   1.000
_cell.length_c   1.000
_cell.angle_alpha   90.00
_cell.angle_beta   90.00
_cell.angle_gamma   90.00
#
_symmetry.space_group_name_H-M   'P 1'
#
loop_
_entity.id
_entity.type
_entity.pdbx_description
1 polymer ?
#
loop_
_entity_poly.entity_id
_entity_poly.type
_entity_poly.pdbx_seq_one_letter_code
_entity_poly.pdbx_strand_id
1 'polypeptide(L)'
;MWHSLRVVATGLFWLMVVMFLFAGITQLGKAPLVGQVTLGFVAVVVLARVLLVPKVLKPPVFNVIGCLAFFAFIAVLTMKGMTGVA
;
A
#
# COMPACT_ATOMS: atom_id res chain seq x y z
N MET A 1 -18.49 10.87 14.55
CA MET A 1 -17.15 11.14 13.95
C MET A 1 -16.22 9.93 13.99
N TRP A 2 -15.96 9.31 15.14
CA TRP A 2 -15.01 8.19 15.27
C TRP A 2 -15.37 6.95 14.42
N HIS A 3 -16.66 6.66 14.24
CA HIS A 3 -17.11 5.53 13.43
C HIS A 3 -16.89 5.77 11.92
N SER A 4 -17.18 6.98 11.44
CA SER A 4 -16.96 7.39 10.05
C SER A 4 -15.48 7.37 9.69
N LEU A 5 -14.61 7.83 10.60
CA LEU A 5 -13.15 7.83 10.38
C LEU A 5 -12.60 6.42 10.17
N ARG A 6 -13.12 5.42 10.90
CA ARG A 6 -12.72 4.01 10.76
C ARG A 6 -13.14 3.42 9.42
N VAL A 7 -14.35 3.74 8.95
CA VAL A 7 -14.86 3.28 7.65
C VAL A 7 -14.04 3.91 6.53
N VAL A 8 -13.80 5.23 6.61
CA VAL A 8 -12.99 5.98 5.64
C VAL A 8 -11.56 5.46 5.58
N ALA A 9 -10.90 5.23 6.73
CA ALA A 9 -9.54 4.67 6.77
C ALA A 9 -9.45 3.25 6.19
N THR A 10 -10.49 2.43 6.41
CA THR A 10 -10.57 1.09 5.82
C THR A 10 -10.76 1.15 4.31
N GLY A 11 -11.64 2.02 3.82
CA GLY A 11 -11.83 2.26 2.40
C GLY A 11 -10.56 2.78 1.72
N LEU A 12 -9.89 3.78 2.32
CA LEU A 12 -8.63 4.33 1.82
C LEU A 12 -7.52 3.28 1.75
N PHE A 13 -7.37 2.45 2.78
CA PHE A 13 -6.36 1.39 2.78
C PHE A 13 -6.56 0.43 1.60
N TRP A 14 -7.78 -0.07 1.41
CA TRP A 14 -8.07 -0.98 0.30
C TRP A 14 -7.99 -0.29 -1.07
N LEU A 15 -8.38 0.98 -1.15
CA LEU A 15 -8.19 1.78 -2.36
C LEU A 15 -6.71 1.88 -2.72
N MET A 16 -5.84 2.19 -1.75
CA MET A 16 -4.39 2.24 -1.94
C MET A 16 -3.84 0.88 -2.39
N VAL A 17 -4.25 -0.22 -1.75
CA VAL A 17 -3.86 -1.58 -2.16
C VAL A 17 -4.20 -1.83 -3.63
N VAL A 18 -5.43 -1.51 -4.06
CA VAL A 18 -5.88 -1.69 -5.45
C VAL A 18 -5.09 -0.80 -6.41
N MET A 19 -4.90 0.49 -6.08
CA MET A 19 -4.16 1.41 -6.93
C MET A 19 -2.70 0.97 -7.11
N PHE A 20 -2.04 0.52 -6.05
CA PHE A 20 -0.65 0.03 -6.12
C PHE A 20 -0.54 -1.33 -6.83
N LEU A 21 -1.53 -2.21 -6.70
CA LEU A 21 -1.60 -3.43 -7.51
C LEU A 21 -1.67 -3.09 -9.00
N PHE A 22 -2.55 -2.16 -9.38
CA PHE A 22 -2.69 -1.73 -10.76
C PHE A 22 -1.43 -1.03 -11.27
N ALA A 23 -0.84 -0.14 -10.46
CA ALA A 23 0.43 0.52 -10.79
C ALA A 23 1.57 -0.50 -10.96
N GLY A 24 1.66 -1.49 -10.08
CA GLY A 24 2.67 -2.55 -10.16
C GLY A 24 2.52 -3.40 -11.43
N ILE A 25 1.30 -3.83 -11.77
CA ILE A 25 1.00 -4.59 -12.99
C ILE A 25 1.34 -3.77 -14.24
N THR A 26 0.91 -2.51 -14.29
CA THR A 26 1.16 -1.64 -15.46
C THR A 26 2.65 -1.30 -15.62
N GLN A 27 3.41 -1.22 -14.53
CA GLN A 27 4.86 -1.04 -14.57
C GLN A 27 5.63 -2.28 -15.00
N LEU A 28 5.08 -3.50 -14.89
CA LEU A 28 5.79 -4.70 -15.34
C LEU A 28 6.17 -4.65 -16.82
N GLY A 29 5.37 -3.99 -17.66
CA GLY A 29 5.64 -3.82 -19.09
C GLY A 29 6.64 -2.72 -19.44
N LYS A 30 6.94 -1.79 -18.52
CA LYS A 30 7.83 -0.64 -18.77
C LYS A 30 9.13 -0.71 -17.95
N ALA A 31 8.99 -0.99 -16.66
CA ALA A 31 10.06 -1.06 -15.68
C ALA A 31 9.82 -2.29 -14.78
N PRO A 32 10.20 -3.50 -15.23
CA PRO A 32 9.83 -4.75 -14.56
C PRO A 32 10.30 -4.82 -13.11
N LEU A 33 11.46 -4.23 -12.80
CA LEU A 33 11.98 -4.15 -11.43
C LEU A 33 11.05 -3.32 -10.52
N VAL A 34 10.59 -2.15 -10.97
CA VAL A 34 9.71 -1.28 -10.18
C VAL A 34 8.34 -1.92 -9.99
N GLY A 35 7.82 -2.57 -11.05
CA GLY A 35 6.60 -3.35 -10.97
C GLY A 35 6.68 -4.49 -9.95
N GLN A 36 7.76 -5.28 -9.96
CA GLN A 36 7.98 -6.36 -8.99
C GLN A 36 8.10 -5.83 -7.55
N VAL A 37 8.87 -4.76 -7.33
CA VAL A 37 9.04 -4.17 -5.99
C VAL A 37 7.72 -3.61 -5.47
N THR A 38 6.92 -2.98 -6.33
CA THR A 38 5.60 -2.44 -5.98
C THR A 38 4.61 -3.55 -5.63
N LEU A 39 4.55 -4.61 -6.45
CA LEU A 39 3.70 -5.77 -6.18
C LEU A 39 4.13 -6.54 -4.93
N GLY A 40 5.44 -6.72 -4.74
CA GLY A 40 6.01 -7.33 -3.54
C GLY A 40 5.67 -6.54 -2.29
N PHE A 41 5.75 -5.20 -2.35
CA PHE A 41 5.35 -4.34 -1.25
C PHE A 41 3.86 -4.51 -0.89
N VAL A 42 2.97 -4.51 -1.89
CA VAL A 42 1.53 -4.75 -1.65
C VAL A 42 1.30 -6.12 -1.03
N ALA A 43 1.95 -7.18 -1.55
CA ALA A 43 1.83 -8.53 -1.01
C ALA A 43 2.27 -8.59 0.46
N VAL A 44 3.39 -7.96 0.82
CA VAL A 44 3.88 -7.87 2.20
C VAL A 44 2.89 -7.13 3.10
N VAL A 45 2.33 -6.00 2.65
CA VAL A 45 1.36 -5.23 3.44
C VAL A 45 0.07 -6.02 3.67
N VAL A 46 -0.42 -6.74 2.65
CA VAL A 46 -1.62 -7.59 2.77
C VAL A 46 -1.35 -8.79 3.68
N LEU A 47 -0.21 -9.47 3.53
CA LEU A 47 0.20 -10.56 4.42
C LEU A 47 0.34 -10.09 5.87
N ALA A 48 0.99 -8.94 6.09
CA ALA A 48 1.11 -8.34 7.42
C ALA A 48 -0.27 -8.06 8.02
N ARG A 49 -1.25 -7.61 7.21
CA ARG A 49 -2.63 -7.42 7.68
C ARG A 49 -3.25 -8.74 8.13
N VAL A 50 -3.17 -9.78 7.30
CA VAL A 50 -3.77 -11.09 7.59
C VAL A 50 -3.15 -11.73 8.83
N LEU A 51 -1.85 -11.54 9.07
CA LEU A 51 -1.15 -12.09 10.22
C LEU A 51 -1.33 -11.27 11.51
N LEU A 52 -1.29 -9.93 11.41
CA LEU A 52 -1.24 -9.05 12.58
C LEU A 52 -2.62 -8.56 13.05
N VAL A 53 -3.59 -8.35 12.15
CA VAL A 53 -4.93 -7.88 12.54
C VAL A 53 -5.69 -8.87 13.43
N PRO A 54 -5.70 -10.20 13.17
CA PRO A 54 -6.40 -11.13 14.06
C PRO A 54 -5.67 -11.39 15.37
N LYS A 55 -4.35 -11.13 15.45
CA LYS A 55 -3.51 -11.53 16.59
C LYS A 55 -3.11 -10.38 17.52
N VAL A 56 -2.84 -9.18 16.99
CA VAL A 56 -2.11 -8.14 17.73
C VAL A 56 -2.70 -6.74 17.54
N LEU A 57 -3.29 -6.42 16.37
CA LEU A 57 -3.67 -5.06 16.02
C LEU A 57 -5.16 -4.89 15.71
N LYS A 58 -5.77 -3.85 16.29
CA LYS A 58 -7.12 -3.45 15.91
C LYS A 58 -7.14 -3.05 14.42
N PRO A 59 -8.11 -3.50 13.61
CA PRO A 59 -8.20 -3.22 12.17
C PRO A 59 -7.96 -1.74 11.77
N PRO A 60 -8.55 -0.73 12.46
CA PRO A 60 -8.34 0.67 12.07
C PRO A 60 -6.91 1.15 12.31
N VAL A 61 -6.20 0.64 13.32
CA VAL A 61 -4.81 1.03 13.61
C VAL A 61 -3.89 0.52 12.50
N PHE A 62 -4.09 -0.73 12.08
CA PHE A 62 -3.35 -1.30 10.95
C PHE A 62 -3.61 -0.53 9.66
N ASN A 63 -4.86 -0.16 9.38
CA ASN A 63 -5.19 0.57 8.14
C ASN A 63 -4.50 1.93 8.08
N VAL A 64 -4.40 2.67 9.20
CA VAL A 64 -3.65 3.95 9.23
C VAL A 64 -2.16 3.73 9.01
N ILE A 65 -1.56 2.75 9.69
CA ILE A 65 -0.13 2.40 9.52
C ILE A 65 0.14 1.96 8.08
N GLY A 66 -0.73 1.14 7.51
CA GLY A 66 -0.66 0.68 6.13
C GLY A 66 -0.72 1.84 5.14
N CYS A 67 -1.64 2.79 5.31
CA CYS A 67 -1.70 4.00 4.49
C CYS A 67 -0.39 4.81 4.59
N LEU A 68 0.15 5.02 5.79
CA LEU A 68 1.44 5.70 5.98
C LEU A 68 2.58 4.95 5.28
N ALA A 69 2.58 3.61 5.32
CA ALA A 69 3.57 2.80 4.63
C ALA A 69 3.49 2.96 3.11
N PHE A 70 2.28 3.01 2.52
CA PHE A 70 2.09 3.30 1.09
C PHE A 70 2.63 4.68 0.71
N PHE A 71 2.35 5.72 1.51
CA PHE A 71 2.87 7.07 1.26
C PHE A 71 4.40 7.12 1.37
N ALA A 72 4.97 6.49 2.41
CA ALA A 72 6.42 6.42 2.58
C ALA A 72 7.08 5.67 1.42
N PHE A 73 6.47 4.58 0.95
CA PHE A 73 6.97 3.81 -0.17
C PHE A 73 6.97 4.62 -1.47
N ILE A 74 5.90 5.35 -1.80
CA ILE A 74 5.91 6.30 -2.93
C ILE A 74 6.99 7.35 -2.76
N ALA A 75 7.13 7.96 -1.58
CA ALA A 75 8.15 8.98 -1.35
C ALA A 75 9.56 8.44 -1.61
N VAL A 76 9.86 7.21 -1.17
CA VAL A 76 11.13 6.53 -1.44
C VAL A 76 11.31 6.24 -2.93
N LEU A 77 10.28 5.77 -3.62
CA LEU A 77 10.35 5.56 -5.07
C LEU A 77 10.61 6.88 -5.82
N THR A 78 9.98 7.98 -5.39
CA THR A 78 10.17 9.32 -5.97
C THR A 78 11.58 9.83 -5.74
N MET A 79 12.11 9.72 -4.51
CA MET A 79 13.49 10.13 -4.20
C MET A 79 14.53 9.34 -5.00
N LYS A 80 14.24 8.08 -5.32
CA LYS A 80 15.08 7.22 -6.16
C LYS A 80 14.88 7.44 -7.66
N GLY A 81 13.98 8.34 -8.08
CA GLY A 81 13.65 8.58 -9.49
C GLY A 81 12.96 7.39 -10.17
N MET A 82 12.41 6.44 -9.41
CA MET A 82 11.85 5.19 -9.92
C MET A 82 10.34 5.26 -10.16
N THR A 83 9.69 6.40 -9.90
CA THR A 83 8.25 6.56 -10.12
C THR A 83 7.83 6.60 -11.58
N GLY A 84 8.78 6.65 -12.52
CA GLY A 84 8.48 6.62 -13.96
C GLY A 84 7.57 7.76 -14.41
N VAL A 85 7.52 8.85 -13.63
CA VAL A 85 7.02 10.14 -14.08
C VAL A 85 8.10 10.68 -15.02
N ALA A 86 7.99 10.27 -16.28
CA ALA A 86 8.55 11.03 -17.39
C ALA A 86 7.73 12.32 -17.56
#